data_AF-A0A2E1ZW42-F1
#
_entry.id   AF-A0A2E1ZW42-F1
#
_cell.length_a   1.000
_cell.length_b   1.000
_cell.length_c   1.000
_cell.angle_alpha   90.00
_cell.angle_beta   90.00
_cell.angle_gamma   90.00
#
_symmetry.space_group_name_H-M   'P 1'
#
loop_
_entity.id
_entity.type
_entity.pdbx_description
1 polymer ?
#
loop_
_entity_poly.entity_id
_entity_poly.type
_entity_poly.pdbx_seq_one_letter_code
_entity_poly.pdbx_strand_id
1 'polypeptide(L)'
;MIDSKKINEKFRSLNDRINKIEDSFGEETVQDLMTRVEVSLNSFLIDFKELSTKSFNLYWEKQESLKFENNDKIDNELDDKNVPKFISDYNRDDSKK
;
A
#
# COMPACT_ATOMS: atom_id res chain seq x y z
N MET A 1 -18.72 4.17 0.75
CA MET A 1 -18.89 4.39 -0.71
C MET A 1 -17.72 5.24 -1.16
N ILE A 2 -16.96 4.78 -2.14
CA ILE A 2 -15.79 5.50 -2.65
C ILE A 2 -16.28 6.80 -3.31
N ASP A 3 -15.68 7.93 -2.94
CA ASP A 3 -16.06 9.25 -3.46
C ASP A 3 -15.41 9.49 -4.82
N SER A 4 -16.14 9.19 -5.89
CA SER A 4 -15.69 9.31 -7.27
C SER A 4 -15.23 10.73 -7.64
N LYS A 5 -15.75 11.78 -6.97
CA LYS A 5 -15.32 13.17 -7.20
C LYS A 5 -13.91 13.40 -6.71
N LYS A 6 -13.59 12.95 -5.49
CA LYS A 6 -12.22 13.03 -4.94
C LYS A 6 -11.21 12.23 -5.74
N ILE A 7 -11.63 11.08 -6.28
CA ILE A 7 -10.80 10.29 -7.20
C ILE A 7 -10.49 11.11 -8.44
N ASN A 8 -11.52 11.61 -9.13
CA ASN A 8 -11.33 12.40 -10.34
C ASN A 8 -10.46 13.64 -10.12
N GLU A 9 -10.60 14.35 -9.00
CA GLU A 9 -9.74 15.48 -8.67
C GLU A 9 -8.27 15.07 -8.48
N LYS A 10 -8.00 13.97 -7.77
CA LYS A 10 -6.63 13.48 -7.56
C LYS A 10 -5.96 13.00 -8.84
N PHE A 11 -6.71 12.37 -9.73
CA PHE A 11 -6.18 11.83 -11.00
C PHE A 11 -6.19 12.84 -12.14
N ARG A 12 -6.83 14.00 -11.97
CA ARG A 12 -6.94 15.03 -13.01
C ARG A 12 -5.59 15.43 -13.59
N SER A 13 -4.60 15.71 -12.74
CA SER A 13 -3.25 16.07 -13.22
C SER A 13 -2.58 14.95 -14.01
N LEU A 14 -2.90 13.69 -13.73
CA LEU A 14 -2.35 12.54 -14.45
C LEU A 14 -3.04 12.42 -15.81
N ASN A 15 -4.38 12.49 -15.83
CA ASN A 15 -5.19 12.46 -17.05
C ASN A 15 -4.82 13.61 -17.99
N ASP A 16 -4.64 14.82 -17.46
CA ASP A 16 -4.23 15.99 -18.26
C ASP A 16 -2.84 15.79 -18.89
N ARG A 17 -1.94 15.02 -18.26
CA ARG A 17 -0.63 14.68 -18.83
C ARG A 17 -0.74 13.61 -19.91
N ILE A 18 -1.59 12.60 -19.70
CA ILE A 18 -1.86 11.55 -20.69
C ILE A 18 -2.43 12.18 -21.97
N ASN A 19 -3.43 13.04 -21.83
CA ASN A 19 -4.03 13.74 -22.97
C ASN A 19 -3.01 14.60 -23.73
N LYS A 20 -2.10 15.30 -23.04
CA LYS A 20 -1.04 16.07 -23.71
C LYS A 20 -0.06 15.21 -24.50
N ILE A 21 0.23 14.00 -24.01
CA ILE A 21 1.06 13.04 -24.73
C ILE A 21 0.29 12.53 -25.95
N GLU A 22 -1.02 12.28 -25.82
CA GLU A 22 -1.90 11.89 -26.92
C GLU A 22 -1.90 12.94 -28.03
N ASP A 23 -2.11 14.20 -27.68
CA ASP A 23 -2.10 15.33 -28.61
C ASP A 23 -0.75 15.47 -29.35
N SER A 24 0.36 15.08 -28.69
CA SER A 24 1.72 15.27 -29.21
C SER A 24 2.25 14.08 -30.01
N PHE A 25 1.84 12.86 -29.67
CA PHE A 25 2.44 11.62 -30.17
C PHE A 25 1.42 10.61 -30.72
N GLY A 26 0.13 10.95 -30.71
CA GLY A 26 -0.96 10.12 -31.19
C GLY A 26 -1.42 9.06 -30.18
N GLU A 27 -2.64 8.59 -30.41
CA GLU A 27 -3.34 7.63 -29.54
C GLU A 27 -2.58 6.29 -29.40
N GLU A 28 -1.96 5.79 -30.47
CA GLU A 28 -1.21 4.53 -30.47
C GLU A 28 -0.06 4.55 -29.45
N THR A 29 0.70 5.65 -29.41
CA THR A 29 1.82 5.83 -28.46
C THR A 29 1.31 5.86 -27.01
N VAL A 30 0.15 6.47 -26.78
CA VAL A 30 -0.46 6.51 -25.45
C VAL A 30 -0.97 5.13 -25.03
N GLN A 31 -1.55 4.35 -25.94
CA GLN A 31 -1.99 2.98 -25.64
C GLN A 31 -0.81 2.05 -25.28
N ASP A 32 0.32 2.14 -25.99
CA ASP A 32 1.54 1.40 -25.62
C ASP A 32 2.08 1.85 -24.25
N LEU A 33 2.08 3.17 -23.98
CA LEU A 33 2.48 3.70 -22.68
C LEU A 33 1.57 3.19 -21.55
N MET A 34 0.26 3.22 -21.73
CA MET A 34 -0.72 2.72 -20.76
C MET A 34 -0.53 1.23 -20.49
N THR A 35 -0.31 0.44 -21.54
CA THR A 35 -0.01 -1.00 -21.42
C THR A 35 1.24 -1.25 -20.58
N ARG A 36 2.31 -0.48 -20.78
CA ARG A 36 3.55 -0.60 -19.99
C ARG A 36 3.35 -0.19 -18.54
N VAL A 37 2.56 0.85 -18.29
CA VAL A 37 2.19 1.27 -16.93
C VAL A 37 1.39 0.17 -16.23
N GLU A 38 0.43 -0.46 -16.90
CA GLU A 38 -0.34 -1.58 -16.35
C GLU A 38 0.55 -2.78 -15.98
N VAL A 39 1.45 -3.18 -16.87
CA VAL A 39 2.41 -4.27 -16.58
C VAL A 39 3.27 -3.93 -15.36
N SER A 40 3.78 -2.70 -15.29
CA SER A 40 4.61 -2.25 -14.17
C SER A 40 3.82 -2.20 -12.86
N LEU A 41 2.58 -1.72 -12.90
CA LEU A 41 1.69 -1.67 -11.74
C LEU A 41 1.34 -3.07 -11.25
N ASN A 42 1.06 -3.99 -12.17
CA ASN A 42 0.77 -5.38 -11.83
C ASN A 42 1.97 -6.05 -11.15
N SER A 43 3.19 -5.85 -11.67
CA SER A 43 4.42 -6.34 -11.01
C SER A 43 4.56 -5.76 -9.60
N PHE A 44 4.40 -4.44 -9.46
CA PHE A 44 4.47 -3.79 -8.15
C PHE A 44 3.44 -4.35 -7.16
N LEU A 45 2.19 -4.58 -7.59
CA LEU A 45 1.14 -5.12 -6.73
C LEU A 45 1.41 -6.58 -6.33
N ILE A 46 2.00 -7.38 -7.22
CA ILE A 46 2.44 -8.74 -6.91
C ILE A 46 3.52 -8.72 -5.84
N ASP A 47 4.58 -7.92 -6.05
CA ASP A 47 5.70 -7.81 -5.12
C ASP A 47 5.23 -7.27 -3.76
N PHE A 48 4.37 -6.25 -3.78
CA PHE A 48 3.78 -5.68 -2.58
C PHE A 48 2.95 -6.72 -1.81
N LYS A 49 2.12 -7.52 -2.51
CA LYS A 49 1.32 -8.57 -1.89
C LYS A 49 2.21 -9.61 -1.23
N GLU A 50 3.26 -10.07 -1.92
CA GLU A 50 4.18 -11.07 -1.39
C GLU A 50 4.90 -10.55 -0.13
N LEU A 51 5.47 -9.34 -0.21
CA LEU A 51 6.20 -8.72 0.89
C LEU A 51 5.29 -8.47 2.10
N SER A 52 4.08 -7.98 1.86
CA SER A 52 3.10 -7.70 2.91
C SER A 52 2.62 -9.00 3.56
N THR A 53 2.36 -10.04 2.77
CA THR A 53 1.97 -11.37 3.29
C THR A 53 3.07 -11.95 4.17
N LYS A 54 4.33 -11.90 3.71
CA LYS A 54 5.48 -12.36 4.50
C LYS A 54 5.59 -11.59 5.82
N SER A 55 5.47 -10.27 5.76
CA SER A 55 5.54 -9.42 6.96
C SER A 55 4.41 -9.71 7.94
N PHE A 56 3.20 -9.97 7.44
CA PHE A 56 2.05 -10.32 8.25
C PHE A 56 2.20 -11.70 8.92
N ASN A 57 2.67 -12.71 8.17
CA ASN A 57 2.92 -14.05 8.71
C ASN A 57 3.98 -14.01 9.81
N LEU A 58 5.12 -13.36 9.56
CA LEU A 58 6.19 -13.20 10.56
C LEU A 58 5.70 -12.51 11.83
N TYR A 59 4.84 -11.50 11.69
CA TYR A 59 4.23 -10.85 12.84
C TYR A 59 3.38 -11.83 13.65
N TRP A 60 2.52 -12.61 12.99
CA TRP A 60 1.61 -13.51 13.69
C TRP A 60 2.32 -14.69 14.33
N GLU A 61 3.32 -15.27 13.66
CA GLU A 61 4.21 -16.30 14.23
C GLU A 61 4.94 -15.78 15.48
N LYS A 62 5.40 -14.52 15.45
CA LYS A 62 6.00 -13.87 16.62
C LYS A 62 4.97 -13.69 17.75
N GLN A 63 3.74 -13.30 17.44
CA GLN A 63 2.69 -13.17 18.45
C GLN A 63 2.29 -14.52 19.06
N GLU A 64 2.23 -15.58 18.27
CA GLU A 64 1.95 -16.93 18.76
C GLU A 64 3.06 -17.44 19.67
N SER A 65 4.33 -17.31 19.27
CA SER A 65 5.48 -17.72 20.11
C SER A 65 5.53 -16.98 21.46
N LEU A 66 5.23 -15.68 21.48
CA LEU A 66 5.14 -14.90 22.72
C LEU A 66 3.98 -15.35 23.63
N LYS A 67 2.85 -15.83 23.08
CA LYS A 67 1.75 -16.40 23.88
C LYS A 67 2.12 -17.72 24.56
N PHE A 68 3.02 -18.50 23.97
CA PHE A 68 3.48 -19.77 24.56
C PHE A 68 4.57 -19.58 25.63
N GLU A 69 5.37 -18.51 25.55
CA GLU A 69 6.36 -18.18 26.61
C GLU A 69 5.73 -17.52 27.85
N ASN A 70 4.65 -16.77 27.69
CA ASN A 70 3.99 -16.03 28.79
C ASN A 70 2.91 -16.81 29.53
N ASN A 71 3.20 -18.04 29.98
CA ASN A 71 2.51 -18.61 31.14
C ASN A 71 2.95 -17.97 32.46
N ASP A 72 3.94 -17.07 32.42
CA ASP A 72 4.29 -16.20 33.54
C ASP A 72 4.14 -14.72 33.11
N LYS A 73 3.07 -14.09 33.61
CA LYS A 73 2.82 -12.64 33.67
C LYS A 73 2.85 -11.87 32.33
N ILE A 74 1.66 -11.69 31.77
CA ILE A 74 1.40 -10.73 30.69
C ILE A 74 1.44 -9.31 31.28
N ASP A 75 2.59 -8.63 31.21
CA ASP A 75 2.66 -7.18 31.32
C ASP A 75 2.18 -6.56 29.99
N ASN A 76 1.05 -5.85 30.05
CA ASN A 76 0.44 -5.14 28.93
C ASN A 76 1.18 -3.81 28.62
N GLU A 77 2.49 -3.84 28.43
CA GLU A 77 3.18 -2.75 27.75
C GLU A 77 3.33 -3.12 26.28
N LEU A 78 2.43 -2.58 25.46
CA LEU A 78 2.46 -2.65 24.00
C LEU A 78 3.76 -1.99 23.50
N ASP A 79 4.83 -2.77 23.37
CA ASP A 79 6.10 -2.31 22.82
C ASP A 79 5.93 -2.07 21.30
N ASP A 80 5.74 -0.80 20.92
CA ASP A 80 5.57 -0.28 19.56
C ASP A 80 6.62 -0.80 18.56
N LYS A 81 7.75 -1.32 19.06
CA LYS A 81 8.86 -1.87 18.26
C LYS A 81 8.47 -3.12 17.44
N ASN A 82 7.35 -3.77 17.74
CA ASN A 82 6.93 -5.00 17.09
C ASN A 82 5.71 -4.84 16.17
N VAL A 83 5.21 -3.62 15.98
CA VAL A 83 4.10 -3.34 15.08
C VAL A 83 4.62 -3.25 13.64
N PRO A 84 4.06 -4.01 12.67
CA PRO A 84 4.42 -3.89 11.27
C PRO A 84 4.36 -2.45 10.79
N LYS A 85 5.36 -2.02 10.02
CA LYS A 85 5.56 -0.61 9.64
C LYS A 85 4.30 0.04 9.03
N PHE A 86 3.50 -0.71 8.28
CA PHE A 86 2.27 -0.19 7.68
C PHE A 86 1.16 0.10 8.72
N ILE A 87 1.10 -0.64 9.83
CA ILE A 87 0.14 -0.39 10.92
C ILE A 87 0.60 0.80 11.76
N SER A 88 1.90 0.89 12.05
CA SER A 88 2.45 2.04 12.77
C SER A 88 2.36 3.34 11.96
N ASP A 89 2.56 3.27 10.64
CA ASP A 89 2.35 4.40 9.73
C ASP A 89 0.87 4.82 9.66
N TYR A 90 -0.07 3.88 9.67
CA TYR A 90 -1.51 4.17 9.72
C TYR A 90 -1.92 4.90 11.01
N ASN A 91 -1.48 4.40 12.17
CA ASN A 91 -1.80 4.99 13.47
C ASN A 91 -1.13 6.37 13.69
N ARG A 92 0.01 6.64 13.03
CA ARG A 92 0.67 7.97 13.05
C ARG A 92 -0.11 9.05 12.31
N ASP A 93 -0.94 8.68 11.33
CA ASP A 93 -1.76 9.64 10.59
C ASP A 93 -3.08 9.95 11.30
N ASP A 94 -3.66 8.99 12.05
CA ASP A 94 -4.86 9.23 12.86
C ASP A 94 -4.58 10.09 14.11
N SER A 95 -3.34 10.09 14.61
CA SER A 95 -2.92 10.95 15.74
C SER A 95 -2.63 12.41 15.36
N LYS A 96 -2.80 12.78 14.08
CA LYS A 96 -2.66 14.15 13.56
C LYS A 96 -3.99 14.80 13.13
N LYS A 97 -5.13 14.21 13.46
CA LYS A 97 -6.46 14.80 13.26
C LYS A 97 -7.08 15.33 14.54
#